data_AF-A0A924WLX9-F1
#
_entry.id   AF-A0A924WLX9-F1
#
_cell.length_a   1.000
_cell.length_b   1.000
_cell.length_c   1.000
_cell.angle_alpha   90.00
_cell.angle_beta   90.00
_cell.angle_gamma   90.00
#
_symmetry.space_group_name_H-M   'P 1'
#
loop_
_entity.id
_entity.type
_entity.pdbx_description
1 polymer ?
#
loop_
_entity_poly.entity_id
_entity_poly.type
_entity_poly.pdbx_seq_one_letter_code
_entity_poly.pdbx_strand_id
1 'polypeptide(L)'
;MSRLPARHSLLAPGAPHLVRFVVACLLTVFAPGAVAQAIFKSVDSAGRVIYSQEPVAGAVTVEKVDVTPKVTVDRPAPTSSGQGAADAKRAETQRQNEDFRQRQQSRESQRQKAMDAVNAAERDVETAQKALEAGQETSQVGDRQGIGGVRSRPTDQYLDRVRKLEADVDAARRRLTEAQARLRDTP
;
A
#
# COMPACT_ATOMS: atom_id res chain seq x y z
N MET A 1 2.24 76.03 44.45
CA MET A 1 3.40 75.32 43.86
C MET A 1 3.07 75.10 42.38
N SER A 2 3.37 76.07 41.51
CA SER A 2 4.62 76.18 40.75
C SER A 2 4.83 75.02 39.76
N ARG A 3 4.46 75.20 38.48
CA ARG A 3 5.36 75.29 37.30
C ARG A 3 4.59 75.11 35.96
N LEU A 4 4.82 76.06 35.05
CA LEU A 4 4.59 76.14 33.59
C LEU A 4 5.42 75.08 32.80
N PRO A 5 5.56 75.10 31.45
CA PRO A 5 4.58 75.14 30.32
C PRO A 5 5.00 74.25 29.09
N ALA A 6 4.27 74.42 27.96
CA ALA A 6 4.68 74.24 26.54
C ALA A 6 4.67 72.80 25.97
N ARG A 7 4.20 72.53 24.74
CA ARG A 7 4.53 73.18 23.45
C ARG A 7 3.46 73.00 22.35
N HIS A 8 3.29 74.06 21.54
CA HIS A 8 3.09 74.18 20.07
C HIS A 8 2.54 72.96 19.28
N SER A 9 1.41 73.03 18.56
CA SER A 9 0.98 73.85 17.39
C SER A 9 1.30 73.26 16.00
N LEU A 10 0.26 73.27 15.15
CA LEU A 10 0.23 73.24 13.66
C LEU A 10 0.46 71.85 13.02
N LEU A 11 -0.28 71.39 12.00
CA LEU A 11 -0.83 72.08 10.83
C LEU A 11 -1.89 71.18 10.14
N ALA A 12 -2.95 71.77 9.59
CA ALA A 12 -4.03 71.15 8.80
C ALA A 12 -3.62 70.97 7.30
N PRO A 13 -4.55 70.93 6.31
CA PRO A 13 -5.57 69.93 5.93
C PRO A 13 -5.42 69.46 4.44
N GLY A 14 -6.27 68.56 3.95
CA GLY A 14 -6.42 68.35 2.49
C GLY A 14 -7.34 67.20 2.06
N ALA A 15 -8.61 67.50 1.81
CA ALA A 15 -9.53 66.70 0.97
C ALA A 15 -9.44 67.21 -0.49
N PRO A 16 -9.83 66.46 -1.56
CA PRO A 16 -11.27 66.26 -1.86
C PRO A 16 -11.64 64.95 -2.61
N HIS A 17 -12.78 64.35 -2.27
CA HIS A 17 -13.47 63.35 -3.09
C HIS A 17 -14.66 64.00 -3.80
N LEU A 18 -14.46 64.39 -5.06
CA LEU A 18 -15.49 64.89 -5.96
C LEU A 18 -15.29 64.18 -7.29
N VAL A 19 -16.38 63.90 -8.01
CA VAL A 19 -16.44 63.23 -9.32
C VAL A 19 -16.54 61.69 -9.28
N ARG A 20 -17.66 61.18 -8.75
CA ARG A 20 -18.28 59.93 -9.22
C ARG A 20 -19.61 60.31 -9.87
N PHE A 21 -19.67 60.41 -11.20
CA PHE A 21 -20.88 60.23 -12.04
C PHE A 21 -20.55 60.66 -13.50
N VAL A 22 -19.97 59.74 -14.27
CA VAL A 22 -19.89 59.77 -15.75
C VAL A 22 -20.50 58.44 -16.18
N VAL A 23 -21.83 58.36 -16.34
CA VAL A 23 -22.58 58.58 -17.59
C VAL A 23 -22.13 57.67 -18.72
N ALA A 24 -22.97 56.65 -18.95
CA ALA A 24 -23.40 56.08 -20.24
C ALA A 24 -22.29 55.59 -21.21
N CYS A 25 -22.13 54.27 -21.36
CA CYS A 25 -22.83 53.50 -22.40
C CYS A 25 -22.57 54.01 -23.82
N LEU A 26 -21.48 53.53 -24.43
CA LEU A 26 -21.39 53.47 -25.89
C LEU A 26 -20.69 52.18 -26.33
N LEU A 27 -21.57 51.25 -26.69
CA LEU A 27 -21.35 50.02 -27.46
C LEU A 27 -20.64 50.31 -28.79
N THR A 28 -19.59 49.56 -29.12
CA THR A 28 -19.42 48.95 -30.44
C THR A 28 -18.53 47.72 -30.33
N VAL A 29 -19.17 46.55 -30.46
CA VAL A 29 -18.59 45.21 -30.51
C VAL A 29 -17.90 45.03 -31.86
N PHE A 30 -16.60 44.69 -31.85
CA PHE A 30 -15.87 44.21 -33.01
C PHE A 30 -16.02 42.69 -33.06
N ALA A 31 -16.87 42.16 -33.94
CA ALA A 31 -17.00 40.73 -34.17
C ALA A 31 -16.07 40.33 -35.33
N PRO A 32 -15.04 39.49 -35.12
CA PRO A 32 -14.33 38.87 -36.23
C PRO A 32 -15.26 37.88 -36.92
N GLY A 33 -15.52 38.10 -38.21
CA GLY A 33 -16.31 37.20 -39.04
C GLY A 33 -15.63 35.83 -39.14
N ALA A 34 -16.35 34.78 -38.77
CA ALA A 34 -15.93 33.40 -38.99
C ALA A 34 -15.86 33.12 -40.49
N VAL A 35 -14.66 32.97 -41.03
CA VAL A 35 -14.46 32.41 -42.38
C VAL A 35 -14.86 30.93 -42.35
N ALA A 36 -15.99 30.61 -43.00
CA ALA A 36 -16.38 29.22 -43.25
C ALA A 36 -15.29 28.56 -44.12
N GLN A 37 -14.54 27.61 -43.56
CA GLN A 37 -13.56 26.84 -44.30
C GLN A 37 -14.29 25.92 -45.28
N ALA A 38 -14.31 26.31 -46.56
CA ALA A 38 -14.90 25.50 -47.63
C ALA A 38 -13.97 24.33 -47.93
N ILE A 39 -14.32 23.14 -47.45
CA ILE A 39 -13.60 21.90 -47.79
C ILE A 39 -14.20 21.35 -49.09
N PHE A 40 -13.37 21.15 -50.10
CA PHE A 40 -13.75 20.56 -51.38
C PHE A 40 -13.34 19.10 -51.41
N LYS A 41 -14.28 18.24 -51.82
CA LYS A 41 -14.00 16.85 -52.17
C LYS A 41 -13.75 16.80 -53.67
N SER A 42 -12.56 16.35 -54.05
CA SER A 42 -12.17 16.16 -55.45
C SER A 42 -11.87 14.68 -55.73
N VAL A 43 -12.25 14.21 -56.92
CA VAL A 43 -11.93 12.85 -57.37
C VAL A 43 -11.01 12.93 -58.59
N ASP A 44 -9.82 12.33 -58.47
CA ASP A 44 -8.86 12.26 -59.57
C ASP A 44 -9.26 11.19 -60.62
N SER A 45 -8.60 11.21 -61.78
CA SER A 45 -8.85 10.25 -62.87
C SER A 45 -8.50 8.80 -62.51
N ALA A 46 -7.82 8.57 -61.39
CA ALA A 46 -7.51 7.25 -60.84
C ALA A 46 -8.52 6.79 -59.77
N GLY A 47 -9.58 7.58 -59.52
CA GLY A 47 -10.64 7.25 -58.56
C GLY A 47 -10.30 7.55 -57.11
N ARG A 48 -9.20 8.26 -56.82
CA ARG A 48 -8.82 8.66 -55.45
C ARG A 48 -9.55 9.92 -55.04
N VAL A 49 -10.05 9.92 -53.82
CA VAL A 49 -10.78 11.03 -53.20
C VAL A 49 -9.83 11.88 -52.37
N ILE A 50 -9.71 13.16 -52.69
CA ILE A 50 -8.87 14.14 -52.00
C ILE A 50 -9.75 15.26 -51.44
N TYR A 51 -9.62 15.51 -50.13
CA TYR A 51 -10.25 16.65 -49.47
C TYR A 51 -9.23 17.80 -49.33
N SER A 52 -9.56 18.97 -49.87
CA SER A 52 -8.66 20.14 -49.92
C SER A 52 -9.44 21.42 -49.63
N GLN A 53 -8.75 22.46 -49.12
CA GLN A 53 -9.35 23.78 -48.89
C GLN A 53 -9.47 24.61 -50.18
N GLU A 54 -8.86 24.14 -51.27
CA GLU A 54 -8.93 24.73 -52.61
C GLU A 54 -9.25 23.63 -53.65
N PRO A 55 -10.02 23.95 -54.70
CA PRO A 55 -10.37 22.98 -55.74
C PRO A 55 -9.12 22.51 -56.50
N VAL A 56 -8.93 21.19 -56.61
CA VAL A 56 -7.77 20.60 -57.29
C VAL A 56 -7.94 20.73 -58.81
N ALA A 57 -7.01 21.42 -59.47
CA ALA A 57 -7.01 21.59 -60.92
C ALA A 57 -6.82 20.23 -61.63
N GLY A 58 -7.74 19.87 -62.53
CA GLY A 58 -7.74 18.58 -63.24
C GLY A 58 -8.58 17.47 -62.59
N ALA A 59 -9.32 17.77 -61.52
CA ALA A 59 -10.30 16.85 -60.96
C ALA A 59 -11.50 16.65 -61.90
N VAL A 60 -12.00 15.41 -61.98
CA VAL A 60 -13.15 15.05 -62.82
C VAL A 60 -14.45 15.57 -62.20
N THR A 61 -14.52 15.61 -60.87
CA THR A 61 -15.63 16.16 -60.10
C THR A 61 -15.10 16.88 -58.86
N VAL A 62 -15.71 18.02 -58.55
CA VAL A 62 -15.43 18.83 -57.37
C VAL A 62 -16.75 19.14 -56.68
N GLU A 63 -16.91 18.70 -55.43
CA GLU A 63 -18.08 18.94 -54.62
C GLU A 63 -17.69 19.74 -53.38
N LYS A 64 -18.39 20.84 -53.11
CA LYS A 64 -18.18 21.66 -51.91
C LYS A 64 -18.87 20.99 -50.73
N VAL A 65 -18.10 20.63 -49.72
CA VAL A 65 -18.61 20.03 -48.48
C VAL A 65 -18.75 21.14 -47.44
N ASP A 66 -20.00 21.49 -47.12
CA ASP A 66 -20.28 22.38 -45.99
C ASP A 66 -20.09 21.61 -44.69
N VAL A 67 -18.90 21.75 -44.08
CA VAL A 67 -18.62 21.19 -42.76
C VAL A 67 -19.17 22.14 -41.72
N THR A 68 -20.40 21.88 -41.26
CA THR A 68 -20.91 22.53 -40.05
C THR A 68 -20.18 21.92 -38.83
N PRO A 69 -19.41 22.68 -38.04
CA PRO A 69 -18.78 22.13 -36.84
C PRO A 69 -19.87 21.84 -35.81
N LYS A 70 -20.36 20.60 -35.76
CA LYS A 70 -21.36 20.18 -34.78
C LYS A 70 -20.80 19.13 -33.86
N VAL A 71 -19.89 19.52 -32.97
CA VAL A 71 -19.73 18.84 -31.67
C VAL A 71 -19.16 19.84 -30.64
N THR A 72 -20.02 20.65 -30.02
CA THR A 72 -19.77 21.01 -28.62
C THR A 72 -20.09 19.76 -27.81
N VAL A 73 -19.06 19.04 -27.37
CA VAL A 73 -19.23 18.04 -26.33
C VAL A 73 -19.53 18.85 -25.07
N ASP A 74 -20.81 19.00 -24.75
CA ASP A 74 -21.24 19.36 -23.39
C ASP A 74 -20.77 18.22 -22.50
N ARG A 75 -19.54 18.33 -21.98
CA ARG A 75 -19.10 17.50 -20.87
C ARG A 75 -19.88 18.03 -19.67
N PRO A 76 -20.86 17.29 -19.13
CA PRO A 76 -21.55 17.73 -17.94
C PRO A 76 -20.49 17.99 -16.87
N ALA A 77 -20.50 19.19 -16.27
CA ALA A 77 -19.69 19.48 -15.11
C ALA A 77 -19.92 18.37 -14.08
N PRO A 78 -18.88 17.86 -13.39
CA PRO A 78 -19.04 16.79 -12.43
C PRO A 78 -20.08 17.23 -11.41
N THR A 79 -21.23 16.57 -11.44
CA THR A 79 -22.31 16.81 -10.48
C THR A 79 -21.79 16.37 -9.11
N SER A 80 -22.05 17.15 -8.06
CA SER A 80 -21.64 16.87 -6.67
C SER A 80 -22.11 15.49 -6.17
N SER A 81 -23.11 14.88 -6.84
CA SER A 81 -23.55 13.50 -6.66
C SER A 81 -22.48 12.43 -6.96
N GLY A 82 -21.46 12.74 -7.77
CA GLY A 82 -20.36 11.79 -8.08
C GLY A 82 -19.27 11.71 -7.02
N GLN A 83 -19.10 12.77 -6.21
CA GLN A 83 -18.07 12.82 -5.16
C GLN A 83 -18.36 11.82 -4.03
N GLY A 84 -19.62 11.73 -3.57
CA GLY A 84 -19.99 10.75 -2.54
C GLY A 84 -19.77 9.30 -2.97
N ALA A 85 -20.02 8.97 -4.25
CA ALA A 85 -19.76 7.64 -4.80
C ALA A 85 -18.25 7.33 -4.93
N ALA A 86 -17.44 8.33 -5.31
CA ALA A 86 -15.99 8.19 -5.39
C ALA A 86 -15.35 8.04 -4.00
N ASP A 87 -15.83 8.79 -3.01
CA ASP A 87 -15.35 8.72 -1.62
C ASP A 87 -15.77 7.39 -0.95
N ALA A 88 -17.01 6.93 -1.19
CA ALA A 88 -17.45 5.61 -0.72
C ALA A 88 -16.61 4.48 -1.32
N LYS A 89 -16.29 4.55 -2.61
CA LYS A 89 -15.42 3.55 -3.26
C LYS A 89 -13.99 3.58 -2.73
N ARG A 90 -13.45 4.78 -2.43
CA ARG A 90 -12.13 4.93 -1.81
C ARG A 90 -12.09 4.36 -0.40
N ALA A 91 -13.11 4.64 0.41
CA ALA A 91 -13.24 4.12 1.77
C ALA A 91 -13.36 2.58 1.78
N GLU A 92 -14.15 2.02 0.86
CA GLU A 92 -14.26 0.56 0.69
C GLU A 92 -12.93 -0.08 0.29
N THR A 93 -12.21 0.53 -0.65
CA THR A 93 -10.88 0.05 -1.07
C THR A 93 -9.87 0.11 0.08
N GLN A 94 -9.93 1.16 0.91
CA GLN A 94 -9.06 1.27 2.09
C GLN A 94 -9.33 0.15 3.10
N ARG A 95 -10.61 -0.12 3.42
CA ARG A 95 -11.01 -1.22 4.32
C ARG A 95 -10.53 -2.57 3.80
N GLN A 96 -10.74 -2.85 2.51
CA GLN A 96 -10.27 -4.11 1.90
C GLN A 96 -8.75 -4.28 1.98
N ASN A 97 -8.00 -3.19 1.79
CA ASN A 97 -6.55 -3.20 1.91
C ASN A 97 -6.07 -3.41 3.35
N GLU A 98 -6.74 -2.79 4.32
CA GLU A 98 -6.46 -2.98 5.75
C GLU A 98 -6.75 -4.41 6.18
N ASP A 99 -7.92 -4.94 5.82
CA ASP A 99 -8.30 -6.32 6.07
C ASP A 99 -7.29 -7.31 5.45
N PHE A 100 -6.82 -7.04 4.24
CA PHE A 100 -5.80 -7.85 3.60
C PHE A 100 -4.49 -7.80 4.38
N ARG A 101 -4.01 -6.60 4.75
CA ARG A 101 -2.79 -6.44 5.55
C ARG A 101 -2.89 -7.14 6.90
N GLN A 102 -4.03 -7.02 7.58
CA GLN A 102 -4.27 -7.66 8.87
C GLN A 102 -4.26 -9.19 8.76
N ARG A 103 -4.87 -9.76 7.70
CA ARG A 103 -4.80 -11.21 7.43
C ARG A 103 -3.37 -11.66 7.16
N GLN A 104 -2.59 -10.91 6.38
CA GLN A 104 -1.19 -11.24 6.10
C GLN A 104 -0.33 -11.20 7.38
N GLN A 105 -0.46 -10.14 8.17
CA GLN A 105 0.24 -10.02 9.46
C GLN A 105 -0.13 -11.15 10.42
N SER A 106 -1.41 -11.53 10.45
CA SER A 106 -1.88 -12.63 11.29
C SER A 106 -1.23 -13.95 10.89
N ARG A 107 -1.19 -14.27 9.59
CA ARG A 107 -0.51 -15.47 9.07
C ARG A 107 0.98 -15.48 9.38
N GLU A 108 1.66 -14.37 9.11
CA GLU A 108 3.09 -14.25 9.40
C GLU A 108 3.37 -14.44 10.90
N SER A 109 2.55 -13.84 11.77
CA SER A 109 2.69 -14.00 13.22
C SER A 109 2.46 -15.45 13.68
N GLN A 110 1.52 -16.17 13.06
CA GLN A 110 1.27 -17.59 13.36
C GLN A 110 2.43 -18.46 12.91
N ARG A 111 2.94 -18.21 11.70
CA ARG A 111 4.11 -18.90 11.15
C ARG A 111 5.36 -18.67 11.99
N GLN A 112 5.60 -17.43 12.41
CA GLN A 112 6.72 -17.11 13.28
C GLN A 112 6.62 -17.85 14.61
N LYS A 113 5.45 -17.84 15.27
CA LYS A 113 5.23 -18.60 16.51
C LYS A 113 5.45 -20.10 16.33
N ALA A 114 5.03 -20.66 15.20
CA ALA A 114 5.26 -22.07 14.90
C ALA A 114 6.75 -22.38 14.69
N MET A 115 7.50 -21.50 14.02
CA MET A 115 8.95 -21.62 13.88
C MET A 115 9.67 -21.52 15.24
N ASP A 116 9.28 -20.56 16.08
CA ASP A 116 9.85 -20.40 17.42
C ASP A 116 9.60 -21.64 18.28
N ALA A 117 8.42 -22.26 18.16
CA ALA A 117 8.09 -23.50 18.85
C ALA A 117 8.95 -24.69 18.39
N VAL A 118 9.26 -24.80 17.09
CA VAL A 118 10.19 -25.82 16.56
C VAL A 118 11.59 -25.59 17.13
N ASN A 119 12.11 -24.37 17.04
CA ASN A 119 13.44 -24.03 17.57
C ASN A 119 13.56 -24.31 19.08
N ALA A 120 12.51 -24.03 19.85
CA ALA A 120 12.48 -24.37 21.27
C ALA A 120 12.51 -25.90 21.49
N ALA A 121 11.69 -26.65 20.74
CA ALA A 121 11.65 -28.11 20.87
C ALA A 121 12.96 -28.79 20.42
N GLU A 122 13.68 -28.24 19.44
CA GLU A 122 15.02 -28.72 19.05
C GLU A 122 16.03 -28.56 20.20
N ARG A 123 16.03 -27.40 20.86
CA ARG A 123 16.88 -27.17 22.05
C ARG A 123 16.51 -28.10 23.20
N ASP A 124 15.23 -28.40 23.40
CA ASP A 124 14.79 -29.36 24.41
C ASP A 124 15.33 -30.77 24.12
N VAL A 125 15.31 -31.20 22.84
CA VAL A 125 15.88 -32.49 22.42
C VAL A 125 17.39 -32.52 22.67
N GLU A 126 18.11 -31.48 22.27
CA GLU A 126 19.55 -31.36 22.50
C GLU A 126 19.88 -31.40 24.01
N THR A 127 19.12 -30.66 24.81
CA THR A 127 19.30 -30.61 26.27
C THR A 127 19.04 -31.96 26.93
N ALA A 128 17.97 -32.65 26.53
CA ALA A 128 17.64 -33.98 27.05
C ALA A 128 18.70 -35.02 26.65
N GLN A 129 19.22 -34.94 25.41
CA GLN A 129 20.29 -35.83 24.95
C GLN A 129 21.58 -35.63 25.74
N LYS A 130 22.01 -34.37 25.93
CA LYS A 130 23.17 -34.06 26.78
C LYS A 130 22.98 -34.54 28.22
N ALA A 131 21.77 -34.42 28.77
CA ALA A 131 21.47 -34.92 30.10
C ALA A 131 21.56 -36.45 30.17
N LEU A 132 21.09 -37.16 29.14
CA LEU A 132 21.22 -38.61 29.02
C LEU A 132 22.69 -39.03 28.94
N GLU A 133 23.47 -38.40 28.07
CA GLU A 133 24.92 -38.64 27.92
C GLU A 133 25.65 -38.43 29.25
N ALA A 134 25.46 -37.27 29.89
CA ALA A 134 26.06 -36.98 31.19
C ALA A 134 25.63 -37.97 32.30
N GLY A 135 24.36 -38.40 32.26
CA GLY A 135 23.81 -39.40 33.19
C GLY A 135 24.34 -40.82 32.99
N GLN A 136 24.82 -41.13 31.78
CA GLN A 136 25.45 -42.40 31.42
C GLN A 136 26.97 -42.39 31.67
N GLU A 137 27.65 -41.29 31.36
CA GLU A 137 29.12 -41.13 31.49
C GLU A 137 29.56 -41.08 32.95
N THR A 138 28.73 -40.52 33.83
CA THR A 138 29.04 -40.48 35.26
C THR A 138 28.66 -41.81 35.90
N SER A 139 29.56 -42.80 35.85
CA SER A 139 29.50 -43.93 36.78
C SER A 139 29.83 -43.41 38.18
N GLN A 140 28.81 -42.88 38.86
CA GLN A 140 28.94 -42.35 40.21
C GLN A 140 29.38 -43.48 41.16
N VAL A 141 30.05 -43.11 42.25
CA VAL A 141 30.35 -44.05 43.33
C VAL A 141 29.03 -44.66 43.82
N GLY A 142 28.86 -45.96 43.66
CA GLY A 142 27.61 -46.68 43.99
C GLY A 142 26.70 -47.03 42.80
N ASP A 143 26.98 -46.56 41.58
CA ASP A 143 26.21 -46.97 40.39
C ASP A 143 26.49 -48.42 39.94
N ARG A 144 27.53 -49.05 40.51
CA ARG A 144 27.85 -50.45 40.30
C ARG A 144 27.85 -51.25 41.60
N GLN A 145 27.23 -52.41 41.55
CA GLN A 145 27.22 -53.39 42.63
C GLN A 145 28.08 -54.60 42.22
N GLY A 146 29.00 -55.00 43.10
CA GLY A 146 29.76 -56.24 42.95
C GLY A 146 28.83 -57.45 43.08
N ILE A 147 28.99 -58.42 42.18
CA ILE A 147 28.21 -59.67 42.14
C ILE A 147 29.07 -60.90 42.49
N GLY A 148 30.20 -60.68 43.16
CA GLY A 148 31.19 -61.70 43.51
C GLY A 148 32.34 -61.77 42.49
N GLY A 149 33.57 -61.85 43.00
CA GLY A 149 34.79 -61.85 42.17
C GLY A 149 35.04 -60.52 41.44
N VAL A 150 35.55 -60.58 40.21
CA VAL A 150 35.94 -59.41 39.38
C VAL A 150 34.74 -58.77 38.65
N ARG A 151 33.51 -59.30 38.83
CA ARG A 151 32.32 -58.85 38.07
C ARG A 151 31.51 -57.80 38.83
N SER A 152 30.99 -56.82 38.10
CA SER A 152 30.06 -55.82 38.59
C SER A 152 28.87 -55.67 37.66
N ARG A 153 27.71 -55.30 38.22
CA ARG A 153 26.50 -54.92 37.47
C ARG A 153 26.07 -53.49 37.82
N PRO A 154 25.37 -52.78 36.93
CA PRO A 154 24.71 -51.52 37.29
C PRO A 154 23.70 -51.74 38.42
N THR A 155 23.53 -50.74 39.28
CA THR A 155 22.49 -50.74 40.31
C THR A 155 21.12 -50.39 39.74
N ASP A 156 20.05 -50.77 40.45
CA ASP A 156 18.69 -50.40 40.06
C ASP A 156 18.51 -48.88 40.00
N GLN A 157 19.14 -48.14 40.92
CA GLN A 157 19.13 -46.67 40.93
C GLN A 157 19.75 -46.07 39.65
N TYR A 158 20.86 -46.63 39.16
CA TYR A 158 21.45 -46.21 37.89
C TYR A 158 20.49 -46.49 36.74
N LEU A 159 19.90 -47.70 36.70
CA LEU A 159 18.98 -48.09 35.63
C LEU A 159 17.71 -47.22 35.62
N ASP A 160 17.16 -46.89 36.78
CA ASP A 160 16.02 -45.98 36.91
C ASP A 160 16.34 -44.57 36.40
N ARG A 161 17.52 -44.05 36.73
CA ARG A 161 17.97 -42.75 36.27
C ARG A 161 18.12 -42.72 34.75
N VAL A 162 18.79 -43.71 34.16
CA VAL A 162 18.94 -43.81 32.70
C VAL A 162 17.58 -43.95 32.02
N ARG A 163 16.69 -44.82 32.51
CA ARG A 163 15.33 -44.96 31.97
C ARG A 163 14.55 -43.65 31.98
N LYS A 164 14.67 -42.87 33.05
CA LYS A 164 14.01 -41.56 33.14
C LYS A 164 14.56 -40.59 32.09
N LEU A 165 15.87 -40.52 31.94
CA LEU A 165 16.52 -39.65 30.94
C LEU A 165 16.17 -40.06 29.51
N GLU A 166 16.09 -41.36 29.22
CA GLU A 166 15.60 -41.87 27.94
C GLU A 166 14.15 -41.46 27.67
N ALA A 167 13.28 -41.59 28.67
CA ALA A 167 11.88 -41.16 28.57
C ALA A 167 11.76 -39.64 28.33
N ASP A 168 12.64 -38.83 28.94
CA ASP A 168 12.69 -37.39 28.73
C ASP A 168 13.12 -37.03 27.29
N VAL A 169 14.11 -37.74 26.72
CA VAL A 169 14.49 -37.60 25.31
C VAL A 169 13.32 -37.95 24.38
N ASP A 170 12.62 -39.05 24.64
CA ASP A 170 11.47 -39.47 23.84
C ASP A 170 10.30 -38.49 23.94
N ALA A 171 10.08 -37.91 25.12
CA ALA A 171 9.09 -36.84 25.30
C ALA A 171 9.49 -35.59 24.51
N ALA A 172 10.76 -35.17 24.55
CA ALA A 172 11.25 -34.02 23.79
C ALA A 172 11.11 -34.24 22.28
N ARG A 173 11.46 -35.43 21.77
CA ARG A 173 11.32 -35.79 20.34
C ARG A 173 9.88 -35.77 19.87
N ARG A 174 8.94 -36.23 20.72
CA ARG A 174 7.50 -36.13 20.42
C ARG A 174 7.05 -34.68 20.31
N ARG A 175 7.45 -33.81 21.24
CA ARG A 175 7.15 -32.36 21.17
C ARG A 175 7.72 -31.71 19.90
N LEU A 176 8.93 -32.07 19.50
CA LEU A 176 9.53 -31.59 18.25
C LEU A 176 8.70 -32.02 17.04
N THR A 177 8.31 -33.30 16.98
CA THR A 177 7.47 -33.83 15.90
C THR A 177 6.13 -33.09 15.82
N GLU A 178 5.48 -32.85 16.95
CA GLU A 178 4.24 -32.08 17.02
C GLU A 178 4.44 -30.62 16.58
N ALA A 179 5.53 -29.97 16.98
CA ALA A 179 5.83 -28.60 16.59
C ALA A 179 6.06 -28.49 15.07
N GLN A 180 6.80 -29.45 14.49
CA GLN A 180 7.02 -29.54 13.05
C GLN A 180 5.72 -29.78 12.27
N ALA A 181 4.83 -30.63 12.80
CA ALA A 181 3.51 -30.84 12.20
C ALA A 181 2.69 -29.54 12.20
N ARG A 182 2.65 -28.80 13.33
CA ARG A 182 1.94 -27.51 13.40
C ARG A 182 2.50 -26.48 12.43
N LEU A 183 3.83 -26.40 12.28
CA LEU A 183 4.46 -25.48 11.32
C LEU A 183 4.06 -25.82 9.87
N ARG A 184 4.04 -27.11 9.51
CA ARG A 184 3.59 -27.55 8.18
C ARG A 184 2.13 -27.21 7.91
N ASP A 185 1.29 -27.30 8.93
CA ASP A 185 -0.15 -27.08 8.83
C ASP A 185 -0.53 -25.59 8.98
N THR A 186 0.44 -24.70 9.20
CA THR A 186 0.21 -23.24 9.30
C THR A 186 0.00 -22.64 7.89
N PRO A 187 -1.11 -21.90 7.65
CA PRO A 187 -1.54 -21.47 6.32
C PRO A 187 -0.94 -20.14 5.82
#